data_AF-A0A163K4Y9-F1
#
_entry.id   AF-A0A163K4Y9-F1
#
_cell.length_a   1.000
_cell.length_b   1.000
_cell.length_c   1.000
_cell.angle_alpha   90.00
_cell.angle_beta   90.00
_cell.angle_gamma   90.00
#
_symmetry.space_group_name_H-M   'P 1'
#
loop_
_entity.id
_entity.type
_entity.pdbx_description
1 polymer ?
#
loop_
_entity_poly.entity_id
_entity_poly.type
_entity_poly.pdbx_seq_one_letter_code
_entity_poly.pdbx_strand_id
1 'polypeptide(L)'
;MKINPPRQAQEWSYSSHRESIGVAFSSPGIRLKKNTHINCGSSARVAGNVCANVNQIRCNGRWNNTMINGAYLTNLPRELVQSMAGSPTYGRLFYLTRSALNPPTSLCKNLFPAIGEWHDRLAAKELSPGDPIQPTVAENAFVQGIMMFRKTFIQGSVLMMELHPCYPIWQHSTFSDPAYLSFKREVHIIA
;
A
#
# COMPACT_ATOMS: atom_id res chain seq x y z
N MET A 1 -16.21 23.50 -13.77
CA MET A 1 -15.05 22.80 -14.38
C MET A 1 -15.60 21.56 -15.08
N LYS A 2 -15.50 21.43 -16.42
CA LYS A 2 -16.01 20.23 -17.12
C LYS A 2 -15.03 19.09 -16.89
N ILE A 3 -15.45 18.07 -16.14
CA ILE A 3 -14.67 16.85 -15.94
C ILE A 3 -14.84 16.03 -17.21
N ASN A 4 -13.78 15.95 -18.02
CA ASN A 4 -13.77 15.05 -19.17
C ASN A 4 -13.93 13.60 -18.69
N PRO A 5 -14.65 12.73 -19.43
CA PRO A 5 -14.77 11.34 -19.05
C PRO A 5 -13.38 10.71 -18.93
N PRO A 6 -13.12 9.92 -17.87
CA PRO A 6 -11.84 9.29 -17.69
C PRO A 6 -11.54 8.41 -18.90
N ARG A 7 -10.33 8.54 -19.46
CA ARG A 7 -9.83 7.63 -20.49
C ARG A 7 -9.96 6.21 -19.92
N GLN A 8 -10.66 5.31 -20.61
CA GLN A 8 -10.72 3.91 -20.19
C GLN A 8 -9.29 3.39 -20.09
N ALA A 9 -8.86 3.06 -18.87
CA ALA A 9 -7.55 2.47 -18.64
C ALA A 9 -7.64 1.02 -19.11
N GLN A 10 -6.93 0.70 -20.18
CA GLN A 10 -6.79 -0.68 -20.63
C GLN A 10 -5.85 -1.41 -19.68
N GLU A 11 -6.31 -2.53 -19.13
CA GLU A 11 -5.44 -3.40 -18.34
C GLU A 11 -4.28 -3.90 -19.21
N TRP A 12 -3.08 -3.99 -18.62
CA TRP A 12 -1.91 -4.48 -19.33
C TRP A 12 -2.12 -5.93 -19.77
N SER A 13 -1.64 -6.28 -20.95
CA SER A 13 -1.79 -7.65 -21.46
C SER A 13 -1.02 -8.65 -20.58
N TYR A 14 -1.52 -9.89 -20.54
CA TYR A 14 -0.83 -11.00 -19.88
C TYR A 14 0.61 -11.19 -20.37
N SER A 15 0.86 -11.02 -21.68
CA SER A 15 2.21 -11.12 -22.24
C SER A 15 3.15 -10.07 -21.66
N SER A 16 2.70 -8.82 -21.57
CA SER A 16 3.48 -7.72 -20.98
C SER A 16 3.85 -8.02 -19.53
N HIS A 17 2.89 -8.53 -18.74
CA HIS A 17 3.14 -8.92 -17.35
C HIS A 17 4.14 -10.08 -17.24
N ARG A 18 3.97 -11.12 -18.05
CA ARG A 18 4.84 -12.31 -18.07
C ARG A 18 6.28 -11.97 -18.46
N GLU A 19 6.45 -11.12 -19.48
CA GLU A 19 7.76 -10.70 -19.98
C GLU A 19 8.49 -9.84 -18.94
N SER A 20 7.80 -8.84 -18.37
CA SER A 20 8.35 -8.00 -17.30
C SER A 20 8.84 -8.83 -16.10
N ILE A 21 8.04 -9.79 -15.64
CA ILE A 21 8.47 -10.72 -14.58
C ILE A 21 9.68 -11.54 -15.03
N GLY A 22 9.66 -12.06 -16.27
CA GLY A 22 10.79 -12.83 -16.81
C GLY A 22 12.11 -12.07 -16.75
N VAL A 23 12.10 -10.79 -17.14
CA VAL A 23 13.27 -9.89 -17.11
C VAL A 23 13.70 -9.60 -15.67
N ALA A 24 12.76 -9.33 -14.77
CA ALA A 24 13.07 -9.03 -13.37
C ALA A 24 13.81 -10.18 -12.66
N PHE A 25 13.48 -11.43 -12.98
CA PHE A 25 14.13 -12.61 -12.39
C PHE A 25 15.40 -13.03 -13.13
N SER A 26 15.48 -12.85 -14.45
CA SER A 26 16.71 -13.16 -15.18
C SER A 26 17.85 -12.21 -14.86
N SER A 27 17.54 -10.94 -14.52
CA SER A 27 18.52 -9.92 -14.12
C SER A 27 19.44 -10.37 -12.96
N PRO A 28 18.91 -10.89 -11.83
CA PRO A 28 19.74 -11.51 -10.77
C PRO A 28 20.14 -12.97 -11.05
N GLY A 29 19.94 -13.49 -12.26
CA GLY A 29 20.31 -14.87 -12.64
C GLY A 29 19.34 -15.96 -12.18
N ILE A 30 18.13 -15.61 -11.73
CA ILE A 30 17.14 -16.57 -11.25
C ILE A 30 16.38 -17.16 -12.44
N ARG A 31 16.45 -18.49 -12.58
CA ARG A 31 15.73 -19.23 -13.64
C ARG A 31 14.35 -19.67 -13.15
N LEU A 32 13.31 -19.29 -13.89
CA LEU A 32 11.94 -19.68 -13.60
C LEU A 32 11.42 -20.69 -14.62
N LYS A 33 10.74 -21.73 -14.13
CA LYS A 33 10.02 -22.70 -14.99
C LYS A 33 8.60 -22.26 -15.33
N LYS A 34 7.95 -21.52 -14.42
CA LYS A 34 6.57 -21.02 -14.56
C LYS A 34 6.50 -19.57 -14.08
N ASN A 35 6.69 -18.60 -14.98
CA ASN A 35 6.78 -17.18 -14.63
C ASN A 35 5.53 -16.62 -13.94
N THR A 36 4.33 -17.08 -14.31
CA THR A 36 3.06 -16.52 -13.81
C THR A 36 2.47 -17.25 -12.61
N HIS A 37 3.05 -18.40 -12.24
CA HIS A 37 2.72 -19.10 -11.00
C HIS A 37 3.74 -18.85 -9.90
N ILE A 38 4.65 -17.89 -10.09
CA ILE A 38 5.61 -17.51 -9.08
C ILE A 38 4.88 -17.10 -7.81
N ASN A 39 5.36 -17.56 -6.66
CA ASN A 39 4.73 -17.38 -5.35
C ASN A 39 3.40 -18.11 -5.12
N CYS A 40 2.88 -18.88 -6.10
CA CYS A 40 1.70 -19.71 -5.87
C CYS A 40 2.04 -20.80 -4.81
N GLY A 41 1.46 -20.65 -3.62
CA GLY A 41 1.75 -21.48 -2.46
C GLY A 41 2.98 -21.06 -1.64
N SER A 42 3.76 -20.05 -2.04
CA SER A 42 4.89 -19.59 -1.22
C SER A 42 4.41 -18.94 0.08
N SER A 43 3.28 -18.23 0.05
CA SER A 43 2.67 -17.65 1.24
C SER A 43 2.34 -18.71 2.30
N ALA A 44 1.73 -19.83 1.92
CA ALA A 44 1.44 -20.92 2.84
C ALA A 44 2.72 -21.57 3.42
N ARG A 45 3.78 -21.69 2.59
CA ARG A 45 5.07 -22.25 3.03
C ARG A 45 5.81 -21.33 3.99
N VAL A 46 5.89 -20.03 3.67
CA VAL A 46 6.49 -19.00 4.54
C VAL A 46 5.75 -18.97 5.88
N ALA A 47 4.42 -18.95 5.84
CA ALA A 47 3.59 -18.98 7.04
C ALA A 47 3.80 -20.25 7.90
N GLY A 48 3.96 -21.42 7.26
CA GLY A 48 4.33 -22.65 7.95
C GLY A 48 5.69 -22.56 8.62
N ASN A 49 6.69 -21.99 7.95
CA ASN A 49 8.05 -21.85 8.47
C ASN A 49 8.13 -20.91 9.69
N VAL A 50 7.30 -19.87 9.74
CA VAL A 50 7.22 -18.91 10.86
C VAL A 50 6.20 -19.32 11.93
N CYS A 51 5.73 -20.57 11.88
CA CYS A 51 4.77 -21.15 12.81
C CYS A 51 3.49 -20.33 12.98
N ALA A 52 3.00 -19.68 11.90
CA ALA A 52 1.74 -18.97 11.93
C ALA A 52 0.57 -19.94 12.18
N ASN A 53 -0.49 -19.45 12.80
CA ASN A 53 -1.65 -20.25 13.15
C ASN A 53 -2.24 -20.96 11.90
N VAL A 54 -2.32 -22.30 11.95
CA VAL A 54 -2.81 -23.15 10.85
C VAL A 54 -4.22 -22.76 10.42
N ASN A 55 -5.08 -22.32 11.33
CA ASN A 55 -6.42 -21.85 11.00
C ASN A 55 -6.37 -20.56 10.18
N GLN A 56 -5.45 -19.62 10.50
CA GLN A 56 -5.26 -18.40 9.70
C GLN A 56 -4.65 -18.70 8.33
N ILE A 57 -3.72 -19.66 8.24
CA ILE A 57 -3.17 -20.13 6.95
C ILE A 57 -4.28 -20.70 6.07
N ARG A 58 -5.22 -21.47 6.63
CA ARG A 58 -6.38 -22.04 5.88
C ARG A 58 -7.37 -20.97 5.41
N CYS A 59 -7.59 -19.94 6.24
CA CYS A 59 -8.41 -18.78 5.85
C CYS A 59 -7.76 -18.00 4.69
N ASN A 60 -6.43 -17.94 4.66
CA ASN A 60 -5.67 -17.25 3.62
C ASN A 60 -5.53 -18.09 2.35
N GLY A 61 -6.04 -17.58 1.24
CA GLY A 61 -6.10 -18.31 -0.03
C GLY A 61 -7.42 -19.05 -0.26
N ARG A 62 -8.42 -18.89 0.62
CA ARG A 62 -9.78 -19.42 0.45
C ARG A 62 -9.85 -20.94 0.27
N TRP A 63 -8.95 -21.69 0.93
CA TRP A 63 -8.90 -23.16 0.83
C TRP A 63 -9.94 -23.85 1.72
N ASN A 64 -10.57 -23.11 2.63
CA ASN A 64 -11.65 -23.61 3.48
C ASN A 64 -12.94 -22.78 3.25
N ASN A 65 -13.74 -23.20 2.26
CA ASN A 65 -14.99 -22.53 1.85
C ASN A 65 -16.23 -23.01 2.62
N THR A 66 -16.09 -23.41 3.89
CA THR A 66 -17.28 -23.63 4.72
C THR A 66 -18.06 -22.33 4.84
N MET A 67 -19.39 -22.40 4.76
CA MET A 67 -20.30 -21.24 4.76
C MET A 67 -20.02 -20.23 5.91
N ILE A 68 -19.55 -20.72 7.08
CA ILE A 68 -19.10 -19.90 8.21
C ILE A 68 -17.91 -18.99 7.88
N ASN A 69 -16.92 -19.48 7.14
CA ASN A 69 -15.71 -18.73 6.82
C ASN A 69 -15.95 -17.67 5.74
N GLY A 70 -16.86 -17.94 4.80
CA GLY A 70 -17.19 -17.02 3.72
C GLY A 70 -18.16 -15.92 4.14
N ALA A 71 -19.11 -16.22 5.05
CA ALA A 71 -20.18 -15.30 5.42
C ALA A 71 -19.99 -14.60 6.78
N TYR A 72 -19.31 -15.22 7.76
CA TYR A 72 -19.28 -14.73 9.15
C TYR A 72 -17.87 -14.37 9.65
N LEU A 73 -16.81 -15.02 9.16
CA LEU A 73 -15.44 -14.67 9.53
C LEU A 73 -14.90 -13.59 8.58
N THR A 74 -15.19 -12.33 8.91
CA THR A 74 -14.71 -11.13 8.20
C THR A 74 -13.35 -10.62 8.72
N ASN A 75 -12.81 -11.26 9.76
CA ASN A 75 -11.57 -10.82 10.37
C ASN A 75 -10.38 -11.16 9.46
N LEU A 76 -9.60 -10.14 9.11
CA LEU A 76 -8.31 -10.33 8.43
C LEU A 76 -7.39 -11.21 9.30
N PRO A 77 -6.71 -12.20 8.72
CA PRO A 77 -5.79 -13.08 9.46
C PRO A 77 -4.53 -12.29 9.87
N ARG A 78 -4.62 -11.53 10.97
CA ARG A 78 -3.63 -10.52 11.36
C ARG A 78 -2.24 -11.13 11.64
N GLU A 79 -2.18 -12.25 12.35
CA GLU A 79 -0.91 -12.92 12.66
C GLU A 79 -0.24 -13.39 11.38
N LEU A 80 -1.04 -13.92 10.44
CA LEU A 80 -0.54 -14.30 9.14
C LEU A 80 -0.03 -13.11 8.33
N VAL A 81 -0.79 -12.02 8.24
CA VAL A 81 -0.37 -10.80 7.50
C VAL A 81 0.93 -10.24 8.09
N GLN A 82 1.06 -10.21 9.43
CA GLN A 82 2.29 -9.82 10.11
C GLN A 82 3.45 -10.74 9.76
N SER A 83 3.23 -12.06 9.80
CA SER A 83 4.25 -13.05 9.46
C SER A 83 4.72 -12.95 8.01
N MET A 84 3.80 -12.66 7.09
CA MET A 84 4.07 -12.44 5.66
C MET A 84 4.83 -11.13 5.42
N ALA A 85 4.66 -10.14 6.29
CA ALA A 85 5.45 -8.92 6.29
C ALA A 85 6.83 -9.11 6.94
N GLY A 86 7.22 -10.34 7.30
CA GLY A 86 8.50 -10.66 7.93
C GLY A 86 8.55 -10.32 9.42
N SER A 87 7.40 -10.02 10.04
CA SER A 87 7.33 -9.75 11.48
C SER A 87 7.17 -11.06 12.26
N PRO A 88 7.88 -11.24 13.39
CA PRO A 88 7.61 -12.28 14.36
C PRO A 88 6.14 -12.43 14.71
N THR A 89 5.68 -13.68 14.78
CA THR A 89 4.32 -14.07 15.16
C THR A 89 4.08 -13.95 16.67
N TYR A 90 5.16 -13.95 17.47
CA TYR A 90 5.12 -13.84 18.93
C TYR A 90 5.70 -12.51 19.40
N GLY A 91 4.87 -11.68 20.04
CA GLY A 91 5.27 -10.38 20.59
C GLY A 91 4.17 -9.32 20.42
N ARG A 92 4.00 -8.47 21.44
CA ARG A 92 3.11 -7.31 21.34
C ARG A 92 3.89 -6.17 20.68
N LEU A 93 3.45 -5.79 19.48
CA LEU A 93 3.80 -4.57 18.74
C LEU A 93 5.09 -4.65 17.91
N PHE A 94 4.92 -4.84 16.59
CA PHE A 94 5.91 -4.44 15.59
C PHE A 94 5.53 -3.04 15.09
N TYR A 95 6.50 -2.12 15.08
CA TYR A 95 6.35 -0.83 14.43
C TYR A 95 7.62 -0.49 13.65
N LEU A 96 7.45 0.18 12.52
CA LEU A 96 8.58 0.77 11.80
C LEU A 96 9.02 1.99 12.59
N THR A 97 10.30 2.14 12.91
CA THR A 97 10.78 3.27 13.73
C THR A 97 10.38 4.62 13.14
N ARG A 98 10.48 4.78 11.82
CA ARG A 98 10.00 5.96 11.08
C ARG A 98 8.51 6.26 11.20
N SER A 99 7.70 5.28 11.59
CA SER A 99 6.26 5.45 11.84
C SER A 99 5.98 6.25 13.11
N ALA A 100 6.96 6.42 14.00
CA ALA A 100 6.83 7.23 15.21
C ALA A 100 6.72 8.73 14.90
N LEU A 101 7.25 9.17 13.76
CA LEU A 101 7.19 10.57 13.34
C LEU A 101 6.05 10.78 12.34
N ASN A 102 5.18 11.73 12.65
CA ASN A 102 4.15 12.15 11.72
C ASN A 102 4.69 13.26 10.81
N PRO A 103 4.67 13.08 9.47
CA PRO A 103 5.05 14.15 8.56
C PRO A 103 4.10 15.35 8.72
N PRO A 104 4.60 16.60 8.54
CA PRO A 104 3.76 17.79 8.62
C PRO A 104 2.51 17.70 7.72
N THR A 105 1.37 18.14 8.21
CA THR A 105 0.10 18.09 7.45
C THR A 105 0.18 18.90 6.16
N SER A 106 0.85 20.06 6.18
CA SER A 106 1.11 20.88 4.99
C SER A 106 1.85 20.10 3.91
N LEU A 107 2.90 19.37 4.31
CA LEU A 107 3.69 18.52 3.43
C LEU A 107 2.85 17.37 2.86
N CYS A 108 2.00 16.73 3.67
CA CYS A 108 1.10 15.67 3.21
C CYS A 108 0.09 16.16 2.15
N LYS A 109 -0.40 17.40 2.29
CA LYS A 109 -1.35 18.01 1.34
C LYS A 109 -0.74 18.26 -0.05
N ASN A 110 0.59 18.36 -0.15
CA ASN A 110 1.28 18.51 -1.44
C ASN A 110 1.18 17.24 -2.32
N LEU A 111 0.97 16.07 -1.72
CA LEU A 111 0.80 14.82 -2.46
C LEU A 111 -0.68 14.58 -2.76
N PHE A 112 -1.04 14.28 -4.00
CA PHE A 112 -2.42 14.06 -4.44
C PHE A 112 -3.44 15.14 -3.97
N PRO A 113 -3.21 16.45 -4.15
CA PRO A 113 -3.92 17.52 -3.43
C PRO A 113 -5.45 17.39 -3.40
N ALA A 114 -6.05 16.97 -4.53
CA ALA A 114 -7.49 16.76 -4.69
C ALA A 114 -8.11 15.88 -3.59
N ILE A 115 -7.38 14.93 -3.01
CA ILE A 115 -7.89 14.05 -1.94
C ILE A 115 -8.27 14.84 -0.68
N GLY A 116 -7.63 15.99 -0.42
CA GLY A 116 -8.04 16.86 0.69
C GLY A 116 -9.42 17.47 0.46
N GLU A 117 -9.64 18.01 -0.74
CA GLU A 117 -10.95 18.53 -1.17
C GLU A 117 -12.03 17.45 -1.09
N TRP A 118 -11.75 16.24 -1.59
CA TRP A 118 -12.69 15.13 -1.51
C TRP A 118 -13.00 14.71 -0.08
N HIS A 119 -12.01 14.71 0.82
CA HIS A 119 -12.24 14.44 2.24
C HIS A 119 -13.21 15.46 2.85
N ASP A 120 -12.99 16.75 2.60
CA ASP A 120 -13.82 17.82 3.15
C ASP A 120 -15.25 17.78 2.58
N ARG A 121 -15.40 17.53 1.27
CA ARG A 121 -16.72 17.35 0.62
C ARG A 121 -17.52 16.18 1.18
N LEU A 122 -16.85 15.04 1.38
CA LEU A 122 -17.48 13.85 1.97
C LEU A 122 -17.88 14.09 3.43
N ALA A 123 -17.06 14.82 4.20
CA ALA A 123 -17.36 15.19 5.58
C ALA A 123 -18.55 16.17 5.67
N ALA A 124 -18.62 17.14 4.76
CA ALA A 124 -19.71 18.11 4.69
C ALA A 124 -21.02 17.51 4.14
N LYS A 125 -20.99 16.25 3.65
CA LYS A 125 -22.10 15.62 2.91
C LYS A 125 -22.60 16.51 1.76
N GLU A 126 -21.72 17.31 1.19
CA GLU A 126 -22.05 18.24 0.12
C GLU A 126 -22.24 17.47 -1.20
N LEU A 127 -23.50 17.15 -1.50
CA LEU A 127 -23.95 16.86 -2.86
C LEU A 127 -24.01 18.20 -3.60
N SER A 128 -23.01 18.49 -4.42
CA SER A 128 -23.09 19.64 -5.33
C SER A 128 -24.38 19.53 -6.17
N PRO A 129 -25.18 20.59 -6.36
CA PRO A 129 -26.37 20.53 -7.20
C PRO A 129 -25.97 20.14 -8.63
N GLY A 130 -26.22 18.87 -9.01
CA GLY A 130 -25.82 18.29 -10.29
C GLY A 130 -24.73 17.20 -10.22
N ASP A 131 -24.18 16.88 -9.05
CA ASP A 131 -23.26 15.75 -8.86
C ASP A 131 -24.03 14.48 -8.44
N PRO A 132 -23.93 13.36 -9.20
CA PRO A 132 -24.64 12.11 -8.90
C PRO A 132 -23.99 11.26 -7.79
N ILE A 133 -22.95 11.75 -7.13
CA ILE A 133 -22.08 10.93 -6.27
C ILE A 133 -22.69 10.82 -4.87
N GLN A 134 -23.34 9.69 -4.58
CA GLN A 134 -23.74 9.36 -3.21
C GLN A 134 -22.50 8.98 -2.40
N PRO A 135 -22.27 9.55 -1.20
CA PRO A 135 -21.12 9.22 -0.38
C PRO A 135 -21.20 7.76 0.08
N THR A 136 -20.51 6.87 -0.64
CA THR A 136 -20.48 5.44 -0.30
C THR A 136 -19.39 5.14 0.72
N VAL A 137 -19.55 4.04 1.45
CA VAL A 137 -18.52 3.54 2.39
C VAL A 137 -17.19 3.30 1.66
N ALA A 138 -17.24 2.86 0.40
CA ALA A 138 -16.06 2.59 -0.41
C ALA A 138 -15.28 3.87 -0.75
N GLU A 139 -15.96 4.97 -1.11
CA GLU A 139 -15.32 6.25 -1.41
C GLU A 139 -14.64 6.85 -0.18
N ASN A 140 -15.33 6.82 0.96
CA ASN A 140 -14.76 7.26 2.24
C ASN A 140 -13.50 6.44 2.60
N ALA A 141 -13.58 5.11 2.49
CA ALA A 141 -12.45 4.23 2.74
C ALA A 141 -11.29 4.45 1.75
N PHE A 142 -11.60 4.73 0.48
CA PHE A 142 -10.60 5.02 -0.54
C PHE A 142 -9.86 6.33 -0.24
N VAL A 143 -10.58 7.41 0.05
CA VAL A 143 -10.00 8.72 0.41
C VAL A 143 -9.11 8.58 1.65
N GLN A 144 -9.59 7.89 2.70
CA GLN A 144 -8.79 7.61 3.89
C GLN A 144 -7.55 6.75 3.57
N GLY A 145 -7.68 5.76 2.68
CA GLY A 145 -6.58 4.93 2.20
C GLY A 145 -5.49 5.76 1.52
N ILE A 146 -5.85 6.68 0.61
CA ILE A 146 -4.88 7.57 -0.03
C ILE A 146 -4.23 8.50 1.00
N MET A 147 -4.98 9.01 1.98
CA MET A 147 -4.40 9.82 3.06
C MET A 147 -3.38 9.05 3.90
N MET A 148 -3.64 7.77 4.18
CA MET A 148 -2.68 6.89 4.85
C MET A 148 -1.44 6.65 3.97
N PHE A 149 -1.62 6.46 2.67
CA PHE A 149 -0.52 6.30 1.73
C PHE A 149 0.33 7.57 1.60
N ARG A 150 -0.25 8.78 1.65
CA ARG A 150 0.52 10.04 1.68
C ARG A 150 1.52 10.04 2.83
N LYS A 151 1.07 9.71 4.04
CA LYS A 151 1.92 9.66 5.25
C LYS A 151 3.02 8.60 5.11
N THR A 152 2.60 7.38 4.76
CA THR A 152 3.51 6.23 4.62
C THR A 152 4.57 6.48 3.54
N PHE A 153 4.18 7.11 2.43
CA PHE A 153 5.07 7.44 1.34
C PHE A 153 6.09 8.52 1.75
N ILE A 154 5.68 9.58 2.45
CA ILE A 154 6.63 10.59 2.96
C ILE A 154 7.62 9.97 3.95
N GLN A 155 7.13 9.18 4.91
CA GLN A 155 7.98 8.46 5.87
C GLN A 155 8.97 7.54 5.15
N GLY A 156 8.51 6.75 4.18
CA GLY A 156 9.34 5.83 3.41
C GLY A 156 10.31 6.51 2.45
N SER A 157 9.95 7.69 1.93
CA SER A 157 10.76 8.42 0.94
C SER A 157 12.14 8.78 1.45
N VAL A 158 12.28 9.06 2.76
CA VAL A 158 13.57 9.37 3.37
C VAL A 158 14.58 8.24 3.14
N LEU A 159 14.20 7.00 3.47
CA LEU A 159 15.03 5.82 3.26
C LEU A 159 15.20 5.51 1.76
N MET A 160 14.12 5.61 0.98
CA MET A 160 14.17 5.30 -0.45
C MET A 160 15.07 6.26 -1.23
N MET A 161 15.16 7.52 -0.80
CA MET A 161 16.05 8.53 -1.38
C MET A 161 17.52 8.26 -1.06
N GLU A 162 17.84 7.64 0.08
CA GLU A 162 19.20 7.20 0.40
C GLU A 162 19.61 5.97 -0.41
N LEU A 163 18.71 4.98 -0.50
CA LEU A 163 18.96 3.75 -1.26
C LEU A 163 19.02 4.00 -2.77
N HIS A 164 18.22 4.96 -3.26
CA HIS A 164 18.04 5.20 -4.68
C HIS A 164 17.99 6.71 -5.02
N PRO A 165 19.12 7.44 -4.85
CA PRO A 165 19.15 8.90 -4.99
C PRO A 165 18.84 9.41 -6.39
N CYS A 166 19.01 8.58 -7.42
CA CYS A 166 18.83 8.96 -8.82
C CYS A 166 17.38 8.80 -9.34
N TYR A 167 16.42 8.40 -8.50
CA TYR A 167 15.05 8.21 -8.99
C TYR A 167 14.39 9.55 -9.38
N PRO A 168 13.72 9.62 -10.55
CA PRO A 168 13.12 10.87 -11.04
C PRO A 168 12.09 11.48 -10.09
N ILE A 169 11.45 10.66 -9.25
CA ILE A 169 10.42 11.10 -8.31
C ILE A 169 10.96 12.14 -7.31
N TRP A 170 12.25 12.10 -6.96
CA TRP A 170 12.88 13.06 -6.04
C TRP A 170 13.05 14.47 -6.62
N GLN A 171 12.89 14.64 -7.94
CA GLN A 171 12.91 15.95 -8.58
C GLN A 171 11.65 16.78 -8.29
N HIS A 172 10.61 16.15 -7.75
CA HIS A 172 9.38 16.86 -7.37
C HIS A 172 9.66 17.86 -6.24
N SER A 173 9.08 19.06 -6.35
CA SER A 173 9.33 20.19 -5.43
C SER A 173 9.07 19.85 -3.96
N THR A 174 8.17 18.91 -3.68
CA THR A 174 7.90 18.39 -2.33
C THR A 174 9.15 17.89 -1.60
N PHE A 175 10.12 17.32 -2.31
CA PHE A 175 11.34 16.77 -1.70
C PHE A 175 12.44 17.81 -1.48
N SER A 176 12.28 18.99 -2.08
CA SER A 176 13.13 20.17 -1.83
C SER A 176 12.50 21.15 -0.84
N ASP A 177 11.28 20.87 -0.37
CA ASP A 177 10.55 21.70 0.59
C ASP A 177 11.29 21.77 1.94
N PRO A 178 11.48 22.96 2.54
CA PRO A 178 12.15 23.08 3.83
C PRO A 178 11.52 22.22 4.95
N ALA A 179 10.19 22.05 4.95
CA ALA A 179 9.49 21.18 5.90
C ALA A 179 9.83 19.71 5.67
N TYR A 180 10.00 19.28 4.41
CA TYR A 180 10.50 17.93 4.11
C TYR A 180 11.93 17.73 4.59
N LEU A 181 12.82 18.70 4.32
CA LEU A 181 14.23 18.62 4.75
C LEU A 181 14.39 18.63 6.28
N SER A 182 13.50 19.32 7.00
CA SER A 182 13.43 19.23 8.47
C SER A 182 12.98 17.84 8.91
N PHE A 183 11.87 17.35 8.37
CA PHE A 183 11.34 16.02 8.69
C PHE A 183 12.35 14.90 8.38
N LYS A 184 13.06 14.99 7.25
CA LYS A 184 14.12 14.04 6.87
C LYS A 184 15.21 13.95 7.94
N ARG A 185 15.64 15.09 8.48
CA ARG A 185 16.64 15.14 9.56
C ARG A 185 16.12 14.46 10.84
N GLU A 186 14.85 14.69 11.19
CA GLU A 186 14.24 14.03 12.36
C GLU A 186 14.16 12.51 12.19
N VAL A 187 13.79 12.03 11.00
CA VAL A 187 13.76 10.59 10.70
C VAL A 187 15.15 9.96 10.84
N HIS A 188 16.21 10.66 10.42
CA HIS A 188 17.59 10.16 10.57
C HIS A 188 18.07 10.09 12.03
N ILE A 189 17.46 10.86 12.94
CA ILE A 189 17.82 10.81 14.37
C ILE A 189 17.31 9.52 15.02
N ILE A 190 16.16 9.01 14.54
CA ILE A 190 15.48 7.87 15.15
C ILE A 190 15.68 6.55 14.41
N ALA A 191 16.15 6.58 13.16
CA ALA A 191 16.39 5.41 12.32
C ALA A 191 17.77 4.81 12.58
#